data_AF-A0A2M7F4U0-F1
#
_entry.id   AF-A0A2M7F4U0-F1
#
_cell.length_a   1.000
_cell.length_b   1.000
_cell.length_c   1.000
_cell.angle_alpha   90.00
_cell.angle_beta   90.00
_cell.angle_gamma   90.00
#
_symmetry.space_group_name_H-M   'P 1'
#
loop_
_entity.id
_entity.type
_entity.pdbx_description
1 polymer ?
#
loop_
_entity_poly.entity_id
_entity_poly.type
_entity_poly.pdbx_seq_one_letter_code
_entity_poly.pdbx_strand_id
1 'polypeptide(L)' 'MTATSIKKNLIAQIEKLPYDLQLRVLDFAKALIPKGVEGKSLLKFEGAIHTDDLQLMLKAIEENCEKVDTGEW' A
#
# COMPACT_ATOMS: atom_id res chain seq x y z
N MET A 1 4.85 -1.44 -28.17
CA MET A 1 6.34 -1.52 -28.22
C MET A 1 6.95 -0.49 -27.27
N THR A 2 6.86 -0.64 -25.95
CA THR A 2 7.23 0.44 -25.01
C THR A 2 8.08 -0.01 -23.82
N ALA A 3 7.78 -1.16 -23.19
CA ALA A 3 8.47 -1.61 -21.97
C ALA A 3 9.98 -1.87 -22.16
N THR A 4 10.38 -2.48 -23.27
CA THR A 4 11.81 -2.75 -23.58
C THR A 4 12.62 -1.47 -23.77
N SER A 5 11.97 -0.40 -24.24
CA SER A 5 12.61 0.91 -24.42
C SER A 5 12.90 1.58 -23.07
N ILE A 6 11.93 1.56 -22.16
CA ILE A 6 12.07 2.15 -20.82
C ILE A 6 13.17 1.44 -20.01
N LYS A 7 13.22 0.10 -20.05
CA LYS A 7 14.28 -0.66 -19.37
C LYS A 7 15.68 -0.25 -19.84
N LYS A 8 15.89 -0.16 -21.16
CA LYS A 8 17.19 0.20 -21.74
C LYS A 8 17.58 1.64 -21.39
N ASN A 9 16.65 2.58 -21.46
CA ASN A 9 16.90 3.97 -21.10
C ASN A 9 17.29 4.10 -19.63
N LEU A 10 16.58 3.40 -18.74
CA LEU A 10 16.86 3.42 -17.30
C LEU A 10 18.27 2.90 -16.99
N ILE A 11 18.69 1.78 -17.61
CA ILE A 11 20.05 1.24 -17.46
C ILE A 11 21.10 2.27 -17.90
N ALA A 12 20.93 2.87 -19.08
CA ALA A 12 21.86 3.86 -19.61
C ALA A 12 21.97 5.14 -18.76
N GLN A 13 20.94 5.47 -17.97
CA GLN A 13 21.01 6.58 -17.01
C GLN A 13 21.68 6.17 -15.71
N ILE A 14 21.39 4.97 -15.19
CA ILE A 14 22.00 4.45 -13.96
C ILE A 14 23.52 4.28 -14.11
N GLU A 15 23.99 3.83 -15.28
CA GLU A 15 25.44 3.66 -15.57
C GLU A 15 26.24 4.96 -15.48
N LYS A 16 25.58 6.12 -15.62
CA LYS A 16 26.21 7.45 -15.52
C LYS A 16 26.28 7.99 -14.09
N LEU A 17 25.57 7.35 -13.15
CA LEU A 17 25.49 7.81 -11.77
C LEU A 17 26.67 7.29 -10.93
N PRO A 18 27.19 8.09 -9.99
CA PRO A 18 28.01 7.61 -8.88
C PRO A 18 27.32 6.50 -8.07
N TYR A 19 28.11 5.64 -7.43
CA TYR A 19 27.62 4.43 -6.75
C TYR A 19 26.55 4.68 -5.69
N ASP A 20 26.69 5.74 -4.89
CA ASP A 20 25.72 6.13 -3.87
C ASP A 20 24.36 6.49 -4.48
N LEU A 21 24.36 7.17 -5.63
CA LEU A 21 23.14 7.50 -6.36
C LEU A 21 22.54 6.27 -7.05
N GLN A 22 23.35 5.32 -7.51
CA GLN A 22 22.84 4.04 -8.01
C GLN A 22 22.09 3.26 -6.92
N LEU A 23 22.64 3.23 -5.70
CA LEU A 23 21.97 2.61 -4.54
C LEU A 23 20.62 3.28 -4.24
N ARG A 24 20.58 4.62 -4.27
CA ARG A 24 19.33 5.37 -4.05
C ARG A 24 18.26 5.05 -5.09
N VAL A 25 18.65 4.90 -6.37
CA VAL A 25 17.71 4.48 -7.43
C VAL A 25 17.20 3.06 -7.19
N LEU A 26 18.08 2.14 -6.78
CA LEU A 26 17.70 0.77 -6.45
C LEU A 26 16.69 0.73 -5.30
N ASP A 27 16.92 1.50 -4.25
CA ASP A 27 16.03 1.56 -3.10
C ASP A 27 14.66 2.16 -3.46
N PHE A 28 14.64 3.20 -4.29
CA PHE A 28 13.41 3.75 -4.83
C PHE A 28 12.64 2.72 -5.67
N ALA A 29 13.31 2.02 -6.58
CA ALA A 29 12.69 1.00 -7.41
C ALA A 29 12.08 -0.14 -6.56
N LYS A 30 12.77 -0.56 -5.49
CA LYS A 30 12.24 -1.54 -4.52
C LYS A 30 11.00 -1.02 -3.79
N ALA A 31 10.97 0.27 -3.45
CA ALA A 31 9.84 0.88 -2.76
C ALA A 31 8.57 0.95 -3.63
N LEU A 32 8.72 0.99 -4.96
CA LEU A 32 7.60 0.96 -5.91
C LEU A 32 6.94 -0.42 -6.05
N ILE A 33 7.59 -1.48 -5.59
CA ILE A 33 7.00 -2.81 -5.61
C ILE A 33 5.85 -2.82 -4.60
N PRO A 34 4.59 -3.08 -5.02
CA PRO A 34 3.46 -3.11 -4.13
C PRO A 34 3.74 -4.05 -2.96
N LYS A 35 3.56 -3.53 -1.75
CA LYS A 35 3.66 -4.31 -0.52
C LYS A 35 2.27 -4.81 -0.14
N GLY A 36 2.19 -6.05 0.34
CA GLY A 36 0.93 -6.67 0.77
C GLY A 36 0.44 -7.72 -0.21
N VAL A 37 -0.81 -8.16 0.01
CA VAL A 37 -1.46 -9.19 -0.79
C VAL A 37 -2.50 -8.56 -1.70
N GLU A 38 -2.78 -9.20 -2.83
CA GLU A 38 -3.84 -8.74 -3.75
C GLU A 38 -5.18 -8.70 -3.01
N GLY A 39 -5.98 -7.65 -3.21
CA GLY A 39 -7.27 -7.49 -2.51
C GLY A 39 -8.21 -8.70 -2.66
N LYS A 40 -8.20 -9.36 -3.83
CA LYS A 40 -8.96 -10.60 -4.07
C LYS A 40 -8.62 -11.74 -3.08
N SER A 41 -7.40 -11.75 -2.53
CA SER A 41 -6.98 -12.75 -1.53
C SER A 41 -7.61 -12.52 -0.16
N LEU A 42 -8.15 -11.32 0.09
CA LEU A 42 -8.84 -10.95 1.33
C LEU A 42 -10.32 -11.35 1.32
N LEU A 43 -10.89 -11.69 0.16
CA LEU A 43 -12.31 -12.11 0.05
C LEU A 43 -12.64 -13.34 0.90
N LYS A 44 -11.64 -14.18 1.19
CA LYS A 44 -11.81 -15.31 2.13
C LYS A 44 -12.22 -14.91 3.56
N PHE A 45 -12.08 -13.63 3.90
CA PHE A 45 -12.49 -13.07 5.19
C PHE A 45 -13.85 -12.36 5.13
N GLU A 46 -14.50 -12.32 3.97
CA GLU A 46 -15.84 -11.74 3.84
C GLU A 46 -16.83 -12.52 4.73
N GLY A 47 -17.54 -11.80 5.60
CA GLY A 47 -18.46 -12.41 6.55
C GLY A 47 -17.81 -13.28 7.62
N ALA A 48 -16.49 -13.23 7.81
CA ALA A 48 -15.78 -14.05 8.79
C ALA A 48 -16.00 -13.61 10.26
N ILE A 49 -16.49 -12.39 10.47
CA ILE A 49 -16.78 -11.87 11.81
C ILE A 49 -18.22 -12.24 12.16
N HIS A 50 -18.41 -12.95 13.27
CA HIS A 50 -19.75 -13.32 13.74
C HIS A 50 -20.56 -12.07 14.13
N THR A 51 -21.89 -12.16 14.00
CA THR A 51 -22.78 -11.04 14.31
C THR A 51 -22.62 -10.53 15.74
N ASP A 52 -22.40 -11.43 16.71
CA ASP A 52 -22.22 -11.05 18.11
C ASP A 52 -20.92 -10.24 18.31
N ASP A 53 -19.84 -10.63 17.63
CA ASP A 53 -18.58 -9.88 17.65
C ASP A 53 -18.73 -8.50 16.99
N LEU A 54 -19.53 -8.41 15.91
CA LEU A 54 -19.86 -7.13 15.28
C LEU A 54 -20.60 -6.19 16.23
N GLN A 55 -21.53 -6.70 17.04
CA GLN A 55 -22.25 -5.91 18.04
C GLN A 55 -21.31 -5.42 19.14
N LEU A 56 -20.38 -6.27 19.60
CA LEU A 56 -19.38 -5.90 20.59
C LEU A 56 -18.46 -4.79 20.06
N MET A 57 -17.99 -4.92 18.81
CA MET A 57 -17.17 -3.90 18.16
C MET A 57 -17.91 -2.57 18.01
N LEU A 58 -19.18 -2.61 17.59
CA LEU A 58 -20.02 -1.42 17.46
C LEU A 58 -20.12 -0.66 18.78
N LYS A 59 -20.45 -1.38 19.86
CA LYS A 59 -20.54 -0.80 21.21
C LYS A 59 -19.21 -0.19 21.65
N ALA A 60 -18.09 -0.88 21.41
CA ALA A 60 -16.78 -0.36 21.78
C ALA A 60 -16.42 0.94 21.03
N ILE A 61 -16.79 1.06 19.75
CA ILE A 61 -16.61 2.28 18.95
C ILE A 61 -17.47 3.42 19.51
N GLU A 62 -18.75 3.17 19.78
CA GLU A 62 -19.67 4.19 20.29
C GLU A 62 -19.29 4.73 21.67
N GLU A 63 -18.78 3.85 22.54
CA GLU A 63 -18.43 4.21 23.92
C GLU A 63 -17.05 4.86 24.05
N ASN A 64 -16.08 4.50 23.18
CA ASN A 64 -14.67 4.83 23.40
C ASN A 64 -13.98 5.56 22.26
N CYS A 65 -14.54 5.60 21.04
CA CYS A 65 -13.92 6.32 19.92
C CYS A 65 -14.40 7.77 19.83
N GLU A 66 -13.51 8.62 19.32
CA GLU A 66 -13.82 10.01 19.00
C GLU A 66 -14.90 10.07 17.90
N LYS A 67 -15.85 10.99 18.04
CA LYS A 67 -16.87 11.24 17.02
C LYS A 67 -16.32 12.19 15.98
N VAL A 68 -16.37 11.78 14.72
CA VAL A 68 -16.04 12.67 13.59
C VAL A 68 -17.21 13.63 13.39
N ASP A 69 -16.96 14.93 13.56
CA ASP A 69 -17.89 15.97 13.13
C ASP A 69 -17.77 16.17 11.62
N THR A 70 -18.84 15.84 10.90
CA THR A 70 -18.90 15.97 9.43
C THR A 70 -19.06 17.42 8.95
N GLY A 71 -19.28 18.38 9.85
CA GLY A 71 -19.46 19.80 9.55
C GLY A 71 -18.21 20.68 9.67
N GLU A 72 -17.09 20.13 10.15
CA GLU A 72 -15.84 20.85 10.42
C GLU A 72 -14.84 20.84 9.23
N TRP A 73 -15.29 20.51 8.01
CA TRP A 73 -14.45 20.41 6.80
C TRP A 73 -14.90 21.37 5.69
#